data_AF-A0AAU1C5H8-F1
#
_entry.id   AF-A0AAU1C5H8-F1
#
_cell.length_a   1.000
_cell.length_b   1.000
_cell.length_c   1.000
_cell.angle_alpha   90.00
_cell.angle_beta   90.00
_cell.angle_gamma   90.00
#
_symmetry.space_group_name_H-M   'P 1'
#
loop_
_entity.id
_entity.type
_entity.pdbx_description
1 polymer ?
#
loop_
_entity_poly.entity_id
_entity_poly.type
_entity_poly.pdbx_seq_one_letter_code
_entity_poly.pdbx_strand_id
1 'polypeptide(L)'
;MMTAATGVCGEKVSCEDDSRPALVKRVVNQHGGTAELGDWTLTAHGSEDLSGPSGSNEVTDVTVPSGTCTLGESGGPEGYRPSDWACTESAGEDLPVVDDQVTITAGGKVTCTLTDRERGASPSPLPTWPGPHPTQHPGGGPGGGGGGSATQVRTATARSC
;
A
#
# COMPACT_ATOMS: atom_id res chain seq x y z
N MET A 1 30.55 21.11 41.44
CA MET A 1 30.23 19.97 40.56
C MET A 1 28.81 19.56 40.91
N MET A 2 27.84 19.82 40.03
CA MET A 2 26.44 19.45 40.27
C MET A 2 26.31 17.98 39.93
N THR A 3 26.16 17.12 40.94
CA THR A 3 25.84 15.71 40.74
C THR A 3 24.41 15.63 40.23
N ALA A 4 24.22 15.18 38.99
CA ALA A 4 22.90 14.88 38.45
C ALA A 4 22.26 13.79 39.32
N ALA A 5 21.06 14.08 39.83
CA ALA A 5 20.25 13.10 40.51
C ALA A 5 19.78 12.07 39.47
N THR A 6 20.32 10.87 39.54
CA THR A 6 19.71 9.68 38.93
C THR A 6 18.37 9.50 39.61
N GLY A 7 17.30 9.91 38.92
CA GLY A 7 15.94 9.64 39.33
C GLY A 7 15.72 8.14 39.35
N VAL A 8 15.63 7.58 40.56
CA VAL A 8 15.06 6.26 40.83
C VAL A 8 13.54 6.44 40.92
N CYS A 9 12.81 5.88 39.96
CA CYS A 9 11.43 5.46 40.21
C CYS A 9 11.54 4.29 41.21
N GLY A 10 10.96 4.42 42.41
CA GLY A 10 11.15 3.43 43.48
C GLY A 10 10.72 2.00 43.11
N GLU A 11 11.55 1.02 43.48
CA GLU A 11 11.19 -0.37 43.82
C GLU A 11 10.41 -1.25 42.80
N LYS A 12 10.26 -0.86 41.53
CA LYS A 12 9.82 -1.80 40.47
C LYS A 12 10.54 -1.52 39.15
N VAL A 13 11.48 -2.41 38.83
CA VAL A 13 12.01 -2.60 37.47
C VAL A 13 10.82 -2.84 36.53
N SER A 14 10.51 -1.86 35.68
CA SER A 14 9.68 -2.07 34.49
C SER A 14 10.28 -1.28 33.33
N CYS A 15 10.60 0.01 33.50
CA CYS A 15 11.05 0.83 32.36
C CYS A 15 12.45 0.54 31.79
N GLU A 16 13.27 -0.29 32.46
CA GLU A 16 14.62 -0.65 31.99
C GLU A 16 14.68 -1.99 31.24
N ASP A 17 13.56 -2.72 31.16
CA ASP A 17 13.41 -3.91 30.31
C ASP A 17 12.21 -3.80 29.35
N ASP A 18 11.40 -2.75 29.48
CA ASP A 18 10.26 -2.51 28.60
C ASP A 18 10.66 -1.84 27.29
N SER A 19 9.87 -2.06 26.24
CA SER A 19 9.91 -1.37 24.95
C SER A 19 8.52 -0.85 24.58
N ARG A 20 8.45 0.09 23.63
CA ARG A 20 7.20 0.72 23.21
C ARG A 20 7.05 0.76 21.69
N PRO A 21 6.62 -0.34 21.06
CA PRO A 21 6.28 -0.37 19.65
C PRO A 21 4.97 0.39 19.33
N ALA A 22 4.91 0.91 18.11
CA ALA A 22 3.72 1.37 17.44
C ALA A 22 3.65 0.76 16.03
N LEU A 23 2.53 0.14 15.66
CA LEU A 23 2.30 -0.42 14.32
C LEU A 23 1.45 0.55 13.50
N VAL A 24 1.94 0.90 12.32
CA VAL A 24 1.32 1.89 11.44
C VAL A 24 1.05 1.28 10.07
N LYS A 25 -0.19 1.41 9.61
CA LYS A 25 -0.57 1.11 8.23
C LYS A 25 -0.48 2.38 7.40
N ARG A 26 0.01 2.25 6.16
CA ARG A 26 -0.19 3.20 5.09
C ARG A 26 -0.86 2.51 3.91
N VAL A 27 -1.75 3.22 3.23
CA VAL A 27 -2.48 2.71 2.08
C VAL A 27 -2.30 3.67 0.91
N VAL A 28 -2.04 3.13 -0.28
CA VAL A 28 -1.90 3.92 -1.52
C VAL A 28 -2.93 3.45 -2.54
N ASN A 29 -3.98 4.26 -2.72
CA ASN A 29 -5.08 4.04 -3.64
C ASN A 29 -4.83 4.77 -4.97
N GLN A 30 -3.92 4.24 -5.78
CA GLN A 30 -3.43 4.91 -7.00
C GLN A 30 -4.22 4.59 -8.28
N HIS A 31 -5.17 3.65 -8.23
CA HIS A 31 -6.03 3.25 -9.35
C HIS A 31 -7.53 3.45 -9.06
N GLY A 32 -7.85 4.32 -8.09
CA GLY A 32 -9.22 4.68 -7.73
C GLY A 32 -9.80 3.84 -6.58
N GLY A 33 -8.98 3.04 -5.91
CA GLY A 33 -9.37 2.30 -4.71
C GLY A 33 -9.85 3.20 -3.57
N THR A 34 -10.60 2.61 -2.65
CA THR A 34 -11.19 3.30 -1.49
C THR A 34 -10.79 2.66 -0.17
N ALA A 35 -9.73 1.85 -0.15
CA ALA A 35 -9.32 1.15 1.05
C ALA A 35 -8.82 2.12 2.12
N GLU A 36 -9.13 1.82 3.38
CA GLU A 36 -8.84 2.64 4.55
C GLU A 36 -7.91 1.90 5.51
N LEU A 37 -7.15 2.64 6.34
CA LEU A 37 -6.15 2.06 7.24
C LEU A 37 -6.73 1.01 8.21
N GLY A 38 -8.02 1.13 8.55
CA GLY A 38 -8.73 0.22 9.45
C GLY A 38 -9.22 -1.07 8.80
N ASP A 39 -9.09 -1.22 7.48
CA ASP A 39 -9.48 -2.47 6.78
C ASP A 39 -8.51 -3.63 7.08
N TRP A 40 -7.32 -3.32 7.60
CA TRP A 40 -6.28 -4.27 7.95
C TRP A 40 -6.08 -4.37 9.46
N THR A 41 -5.73 -5.57 9.92
CA THR A 41 -5.27 -5.84 11.28
C THR A 41 -3.76 -6.07 11.27
N LEU A 42 -3.03 -5.27 12.06
CA LEU A 42 -1.59 -5.40 12.24
C LEU A 42 -1.31 -6.24 13.49
N THR A 43 -0.25 -7.06 13.44
CA THR A 43 0.20 -7.84 14.58
C THR A 43 1.68 -7.68 14.85
N ALA A 44 2.07 -7.88 16.11
CA ALA A 44 3.45 -8.10 16.50
C ALA A 44 3.49 -9.25 17.51
N HIS A 45 4.17 -10.34 17.15
CA HIS A 45 4.28 -11.54 17.96
C HIS A 45 5.65 -11.62 18.62
N GLY A 46 5.69 -11.46 19.95
CA GLY A 46 6.91 -11.45 20.74
C GLY A 46 6.68 -12.03 22.13
N SER A 47 7.28 -11.42 23.15
CA SER A 47 7.02 -11.76 24.55
C SER A 47 5.56 -11.48 24.95
N GLU A 48 4.98 -10.42 24.38
CA GLU A 48 3.56 -10.11 24.43
C GLU A 48 3.05 -9.86 23.00
N ASP A 49 1.85 -10.35 22.71
CA ASP A 49 1.23 -10.22 21.40
C ASP A 49 0.44 -8.92 21.30
N LEU A 50 0.67 -8.17 20.22
CA LEU A 50 -0.13 -7.01 19.83
C LEU A 50 -0.99 -7.36 18.62
N SER A 51 -2.23 -6.87 18.61
CA SER A 51 -3.16 -7.05 17.49
C SER A 51 -4.19 -5.94 17.45
N GLY A 52 -4.37 -5.33 16.28
CA GLY A 52 -5.38 -4.30 16.09
C GLY A 52 -5.18 -3.48 14.81
N PRO A 53 -6.16 -2.64 14.44
CA PRO A 53 -6.00 -1.73 13.31
C PRO A 53 -5.04 -0.60 13.66
N SER A 54 -4.36 -0.05 12.64
CA SER A 54 -3.48 1.09 12.80
C SER A 54 -4.16 2.26 13.53
N GLY A 55 -3.48 2.80 14.54
CA GLY A 55 -4.00 3.91 15.37
C GLY A 55 -4.91 3.47 16.52
N SER A 56 -5.19 2.17 16.69
CA SER A 56 -5.81 1.68 17.92
C SER A 56 -4.82 1.71 19.08
N ASN A 57 -5.34 1.77 20.31
CA ASN A 57 -4.53 1.69 21.53
C ASN A 57 -3.85 0.31 21.72
N GLU A 58 -4.34 -0.72 21.04
CA GLU A 58 -3.80 -2.09 21.11
C GLU A 58 -2.50 -2.25 20.32
N VAL A 59 -2.20 -1.32 19.40
CA VAL A 59 -0.99 -1.36 18.56
C VAL A 59 -0.23 -0.04 18.57
N THR A 60 -0.66 0.96 19.35
CA THR A 60 -0.01 2.27 19.42
C THR A 60 0.60 2.45 20.79
N ASP A 61 1.94 2.59 20.81
CA ASP A 61 2.67 3.06 21.98
C ASP A 61 2.54 2.14 23.21
N VAL A 62 2.39 0.84 22.95
CA VAL A 62 2.09 -0.21 23.94
C VAL A 62 3.36 -0.58 24.68
N THR A 63 3.33 -0.61 26.01
CA THR A 63 4.45 -1.10 26.81
C THR A 63 4.47 -2.62 26.80
N VAL A 64 5.52 -3.22 26.26
CA VAL A 64 5.75 -4.68 26.24
C VAL A 64 7.21 -4.96 26.62
N PRO A 65 7.56 -6.17 27.09
CA PRO A 65 8.96 -6.54 27.31
C PRO A 65 9.79 -6.35 26.03
N SER A 66 11.02 -5.86 26.19
CA SER A 66 11.97 -5.70 25.08
C SER A 66 12.36 -7.04 24.47
N GLY A 67 12.82 -7.01 23.22
CA GLY A 67 13.22 -8.21 22.49
C GLY A 67 12.82 -8.18 21.03
N THR A 68 12.89 -9.36 20.42
CA THR A 68 12.51 -9.56 19.01
C THR A 68 11.03 -9.89 18.90
N CYS A 69 10.34 -9.23 17.98
CA CYS A 69 8.98 -9.59 17.60
C CYS A 69 8.90 -9.85 16.09
N THR A 70 7.94 -10.69 15.71
CA THR A 70 7.59 -10.96 14.30
C THR A 70 6.36 -10.12 13.95
N LEU A 71 6.51 -9.24 12.97
CA LEU A 71 5.48 -8.34 12.49
C LEU A 71 4.57 -9.07 11.50
N GLY A 72 3.29 -8.70 11.50
CA GLY A 72 2.30 -9.36 10.66
C GLY A 72 1.17 -8.46 10.25
N GLU A 73 0.47 -8.91 9.21
CA GLU A 73 -0.75 -8.29 8.72
C GLU A 73 -1.74 -9.36 8.28
N SER A 74 -3.03 -9.09 8.54
CA SER A 74 -4.14 -9.84 7.97
C SER A 74 -5.33 -8.94 7.64
N GLY A 75 -6.28 -9.46 6.86
CA GLY A 75 -7.45 -8.72 6.40
C GLY A 75 -7.16 -7.87 5.16
N GLY A 76 -7.90 -6.78 5.00
CA GLY A 76 -7.78 -5.86 3.87
C GLY A 76 -8.57 -6.27 2.62
N PRO A 77 -8.88 -5.31 1.73
CA PRO A 77 -9.51 -5.61 0.45
C PRO A 77 -8.55 -6.35 -0.49
N GLU A 78 -9.12 -7.15 -1.40
CA GLU A 78 -8.34 -7.76 -2.47
C GLU A 78 -7.71 -6.70 -3.38
N GLY A 79 -6.61 -7.06 -4.03
CA GLY A 79 -5.94 -6.16 -4.97
C GLY A 79 -4.85 -5.29 -4.35
N TYR A 80 -4.60 -5.35 -3.05
CA TYR A 80 -3.47 -4.64 -2.41
C TYR A 80 -2.26 -5.55 -2.25
N ARG A 81 -1.06 -4.97 -2.40
CA ARG A 81 0.21 -5.65 -2.17
C ARG A 81 0.99 -4.92 -1.05
N PRO A 82 1.35 -5.62 0.04
CA PRO A 82 2.19 -5.05 1.08
C PRO A 82 3.62 -4.83 0.60
N SER A 83 4.27 -3.80 1.14
CA SER A 83 5.72 -3.62 1.10
C SER A 83 6.41 -4.45 2.17
N ASP A 84 7.73 -4.36 2.26
CA ASP A 84 8.44 -4.75 3.48
C ASP A 84 8.09 -3.76 4.60
N TRP A 85 8.26 -4.20 5.84
CA TRP A 85 8.17 -3.35 7.03
C TRP A 85 9.36 -2.39 7.12
N ALA A 86 9.08 -1.16 7.56
CA ALA A 86 10.10 -0.17 7.89
C ALA A 86 9.90 0.26 9.34
N CYS A 87 10.90 0.02 10.19
CA CYS A 87 10.86 0.39 11.61
C CYS A 87 11.85 1.49 11.91
N THR A 88 11.42 2.50 12.67
CA THR A 88 12.25 3.64 13.08
C THR A 88 12.15 3.86 14.58
N GLU A 89 13.30 4.04 15.24
CA GLU A 89 13.33 4.55 16.60
C GLU A 89 12.81 5.99 16.64
N SER A 90 12.30 6.42 17.79
CA SER A 90 11.88 7.81 18.03
C SER A 90 13.00 8.85 17.84
N ALA A 91 14.27 8.42 17.90
CA ALA A 91 15.44 9.24 17.58
C ALA A 91 15.64 9.45 16.06
N GLY A 92 14.87 8.77 15.22
CA GLY A 92 14.92 8.82 13.76
C GLY A 92 15.91 7.84 13.12
N GLU A 93 16.41 6.87 13.88
CA GLU A 93 17.29 5.82 13.37
C GLU A 93 16.46 4.64 12.83
N ASP A 94 16.78 4.17 11.62
CA ASP A 94 16.14 3.00 11.02
C ASP A 94 16.63 1.73 11.73
N LEU A 95 15.69 0.85 12.12
CA LEU A 95 16.02 -0.50 12.59
C LEU A 95 15.97 -1.50 11.43
N PRO A 96 16.92 -2.44 11.37
CA PRO A 96 16.85 -3.52 10.42
C PRO A 96 15.63 -4.40 10.71
N VAL A 97 14.89 -4.73 9.64
CA VAL A 97 13.84 -5.75 9.66
C VAL A 97 14.27 -6.88 8.73
N VAL A 98 14.28 -8.10 9.25
CA VAL A 98 14.69 -9.30 8.49
C VAL A 98 13.64 -10.37 8.71
N ASP A 99 13.10 -10.94 7.63
CA ASP A 99 12.03 -11.95 7.67
C ASP A 99 10.84 -11.51 8.55
N ASP A 100 10.42 -10.24 8.38
CA ASP A 100 9.39 -9.57 9.18
C ASP A 100 9.70 -9.47 10.68
N GLN A 101 10.94 -9.75 11.11
CA GLN A 101 11.37 -9.63 12.50
C GLN A 101 12.15 -8.35 12.77
N VAL A 102 11.85 -7.71 13.89
CA VAL A 102 12.55 -6.54 14.40
C VAL A 102 12.94 -6.76 15.87
N THR A 103 14.14 -6.34 16.24
CA THR A 103 14.61 -6.36 17.64
C THR A 103 14.51 -4.96 18.22
N ILE A 104 13.74 -4.79 19.29
CA ILE A 104 13.58 -3.52 20.00
C ILE A 104 14.30 -3.64 21.34
N THR A 105 15.28 -2.76 21.57
CA THR A 105 16.04 -2.74 22.82
C THR A 105 15.22 -2.14 23.97
N ALA A 106 15.60 -2.45 25.20
CA ALA A 106 14.98 -1.86 26.37
C ALA A 106 15.03 -0.32 26.36
N GLY A 107 13.94 0.29 26.81
CA GLY A 107 13.67 1.73 26.70
C GLY A 107 13.31 2.21 25.28
N GLY A 108 13.42 1.34 24.26
CA GLY A 108 13.20 1.67 22.85
C GLY A 108 11.77 2.11 22.56
N LYS A 109 11.62 3.08 21.67
CA LYS A 109 10.31 3.58 21.21
C LYS A 109 10.32 3.51 19.69
N VAL A 110 9.66 2.51 19.14
CA VAL A 110 9.78 2.16 17.72
C VAL A 110 8.45 2.34 17.03
N THR A 111 8.46 2.93 15.84
CA THR A 111 7.32 2.94 14.92
C THR A 111 7.63 2.04 13.73
N CYS A 112 6.88 0.95 13.58
CA CYS A 112 6.96 0.06 12.43
C CYS A 112 5.82 0.35 11.46
N THR A 113 6.15 0.59 10.20
CA THR A 113 5.21 0.96 9.15
C THR A 113 5.16 -0.09 8.05
N LEU A 114 3.95 -0.52 7.67
CA LEU A 114 3.69 -1.36 6.49
C LEU A 114 2.87 -0.56 5.48
N THR A 115 3.28 -0.56 4.21
CA THR A 115 2.56 0.15 3.14
C THR A 115 1.90 -0.80 2.15
N ASP A 116 0.58 -0.76 2.09
CA ASP A 116 -0.21 -1.49 1.10
C ASP A 116 -0.50 -0.63 -0.12
N ARG A 117 -0.10 -1.13 -1.28
CA ARG A 117 -0.32 -0.43 -2.56
C ARG A 117 -1.32 -1.18 -3.42
N GLU A 118 -2.29 -0.44 -3.92
CA GLU A 118 -3.27 -0.94 -4.87
C GLU A 118 -2.59 -1.43 -6.15
N ARG A 119 -2.83 -2.70 -6.50
CA ARG A 119 -2.49 -3.26 -7.82
C ARG A 119 -3.48 -2.69 -8.83
N GLY A 120 -2.95 -2.18 -9.93
CA GLY A 120 -3.79 -1.86 -11.08
C GLY A 120 -4.47 -3.13 -11.60
N ALA A 121 -5.59 -2.97 -12.29
CA ALA A 121 -6.17 -4.08 -13.02
C ALA A 121 -5.09 -4.65 -13.96
N SER A 122 -4.82 -5.95 -13.86
CA SER A 122 -4.08 -6.65 -14.91
C SER A 122 -4.78 -6.35 -16.23
N PRO A 123 -4.08 -5.90 -17.28
CA PRO A 123 -4.74 -5.71 -18.56
C PRO A 123 -5.34 -7.06 -18.96
N SER A 124 -6.66 -7.12 -19.14
CA SER A 124 -7.32 -8.28 -19.73
C SER A 124 -6.56 -8.64 -21.01
N PRO A 125 -6.18 -9.90 -21.24
CA PRO A 125 -5.54 -10.26 -22.50
C PRO A 125 -6.44 -9.76 -23.63
N LEU A 126 -5.86 -9.02 -24.57
CA LEU A 126 -6.56 -8.56 -25.77
C LEU A 126 -7.32 -9.75 -26.35
N PRO A 127 -8.59 -9.60 -26.78
CA PRO A 127 -9.27 -10.67 -27.47
C PRO A 127 -8.37 -11.12 -28.62
N THR A 128 -7.94 -12.38 -28.61
CA THR A 128 -7.24 -12.99 -29.73
C THR A 128 -8.23 -13.04 -30.87
N TRP A 129 -8.28 -11.95 -31.65
CA TRP A 129 -9.14 -11.86 -32.81
C TRP A 129 -8.70 -12.97 -33.78
N PRO A 130 -9.55 -13.98 -34.07
CA PRO A 130 -9.28 -14.85 -35.20
C PRO A 130 -9.43 -13.97 -36.45
N GLY A 131 -8.32 -13.71 -37.14
CA GLY A 131 -8.27 -12.86 -38.34
C GLY A 131 -9.46 -13.09 -39.28
N PRO A 132 -9.90 -12.07 -40.05
CA PRO A 132 -11.03 -12.23 -40.94
C PRO A 132 -10.71 -13.31 -41.98
N HIS A 133 -11.37 -14.46 -41.88
CA HIS A 133 -11.47 -15.39 -43.00
C HIS A 133 -12.26 -14.68 -44.10
N PRO A 134 -11.68 -14.42 -45.28
CA PRO A 134 -12.42 -13.80 -46.37
C PRO A 134 -13.47 -14.80 -46.84
N THR A 135 -14.75 -14.45 -46.66
CA THR A 135 -15.85 -15.19 -47.26
C THR A 135 -15.72 -15.05 -48.78
N GLN A 136 -15.35 -16.14 -49.43
CA GLN A 136 -15.34 -16.26 -50.87
C GLN A 136 -16.75 -15.96 -51.42
N HIS A 137 -16.80 -15.03 -52.37
CA HIS A 137 -17.94 -14.77 -53.25
C HIS A 137 -18.45 -16.06 -53.92
N PRO A 138 -19.77 -16.19 -54.12
CA PRO A 138 -20.30 -16.61 -55.42
C PRO A 138 -21.28 -15.57 -55.97
N GLY A 139 -21.18 -15.31 -57.28
CA GLY A 139 -21.71 -14.12 -57.94
C GLY A 139 -23.11 -14.15 -58.56
N GLY A 140 -23.32 -13.14 -59.43
CA GLY A 140 -24.50 -12.86 -60.28
C GLY A 140 -25.27 -11.64 -59.77
N GLY A 141 -25.52 -10.54 -60.50
CA GLY A 141 -25.43 -10.16 -61.91
C GLY A 141 -25.80 -8.66 -62.05
N PRO A 142 -26.00 -8.10 -63.26
CA PRO A 142 -25.67 -6.71 -63.58
C PRO A 142 -26.84 -5.71 -63.68
N GLY A 143 -26.51 -4.41 -63.59
CA GLY A 143 -27.33 -3.24 -63.95
C GLY A 143 -27.18 -2.13 -62.90
N GLY A 144 -26.92 -0.86 -63.17
CA GLY A 144 -26.87 -0.06 -64.39
C GLY A 144 -27.39 1.35 -64.08
N GLY A 145 -26.54 2.39 -64.21
CA GLY A 145 -26.96 3.76 -64.60
C GLY A 145 -27.20 4.84 -63.53
N GLY A 146 -26.46 5.96 -63.68
CA GLY A 146 -26.83 7.36 -63.34
C GLY A 146 -26.68 7.78 -61.87
N GLY A 147 -26.19 8.97 -61.48
CA GLY A 147 -25.87 10.21 -62.17
C GLY A 147 -26.15 11.40 -61.22
N GLY A 148 -25.15 12.26 -60.98
CA GLY A 148 -25.26 13.57 -60.30
C GLY A 148 -25.24 13.55 -58.76
N SER A 149 -24.87 14.60 -58.03
CA SER A 149 -24.12 15.84 -58.30
C SER A 149 -23.77 16.46 -56.94
N ALA A 150 -22.61 17.12 -56.86
CA ALA A 150 -22.22 18.21 -55.95
C ALA A 150 -22.47 18.10 -54.43
N THR A 151 -21.36 17.99 -53.66
CA THR A 151 -21.27 18.57 -52.31
C THR A 151 -20.03 19.47 -52.25
N GLN A 152 -20.24 20.78 -52.40
CA GLN A 152 -19.27 21.83 -52.10
C GLN A 152 -19.59 22.38 -50.71
N VAL A 153 -18.65 22.30 -49.76
CA VAL A 153 -18.34 23.38 -48.79
C VAL A 153 -16.92 23.14 -48.27
N ARG A 154 -15.94 23.85 -48.81
CA ARG A 154 -14.69 24.15 -48.11
C ARG A 154 -14.30 25.59 -48.41
N THR A 155 -14.72 26.49 -47.54
CA THR A 155 -14.15 27.83 -47.46
C THR A 155 -13.45 27.92 -46.11
N ALA A 156 -12.14 27.67 -46.11
CA ALA A 156 -11.27 28.06 -45.01
C ALA A 156 -10.92 29.53 -45.23
N THR A 157 -11.54 30.42 -44.46
CA THR A 157 -11.11 31.82 -44.39
C THR A 157 -10.13 31.94 -43.22
N ALA A 158 -8.87 32.13 -43.55
CA ALA A 158 -7.87 32.65 -42.63
C ALA A 158 -8.24 34.08 -42.22
N ARG A 159 -8.15 34.39 -40.93
CA ARG A 159 -7.92 35.76 -40.45
C ARG A 159 -6.92 35.73 -39.31
N SER A 160 -5.71 36.14 -39.66
CA SER A 160 -4.78 36.75 -38.72
C SER A 160 -5.38 38.05 -38.19
N CYS A 161 -5.36 38.20 -36.88
CA CYS A 161 -4.67 39.27 -36.16
C CYS A 161 -4.04 38.63 -34.94
#